data_AF-A0A4Y2JPB3-F1
#
_entry.id   AF-A0A4Y2JPB3-F1
#
_cell.length_a   1.000
_cell.length_b   1.000
_cell.length_c   1.000
_cell.angle_alpha   90.00
_cell.angle_beta   90.00
_cell.angle_gamma   90.00
#
_symmetry.space_group_name_H-M   'P 1'
#
loop_
_entity.id
_entity.type
_entity.pdbx_description
1 polymer ?
#
loop_
_entity_poly.entity_id
_entity_poly.type
_entity_poly.pdbx_seq_one_letter_code
_entity_poly.pdbx_strand_id
1 'polypeptide(L)'
;MVTQKKMLATVTRQTPRCPIFGLPKELRGTNLPTHEDVLLSYLDENFKISKQKVPFSTIADNFATQIATTYCKASIPVLSHARIVKMIKAYHDIYNKLTKSYNRDQEKQWLKTEKFVAEAK
;
A
#
# COMPACT_ATOMS: atom_id res chain seq x y z
N MET A 1 16.57 6.86 47.10
CA MET A 1 16.09 7.42 45.81
C MET A 1 16.50 6.45 44.71
N VAL A 2 15.56 5.69 44.16
CA VAL A 2 15.83 4.67 43.13
C VAL A 2 15.40 5.22 41.78
N THR A 3 16.36 5.53 40.93
CA THR A 3 16.14 6.07 39.59
C THR A 3 15.63 4.95 38.69
N GLN A 4 14.34 5.00 38.31
CA GLN A 4 13.78 4.08 37.32
C GLN A 4 14.35 4.41 35.94
N LYS A 5 15.14 3.47 35.41
CA LYS A 5 15.68 3.49 34.05
C LYS A 5 14.51 3.24 33.08
N LYS A 6 13.98 4.31 32.47
CA LYS A 6 12.94 4.24 31.44
C LYS A 6 13.53 3.50 30.23
N MET A 7 13.16 2.24 30.03
CA MET A 7 13.53 1.49 28.83
C MET A 7 12.83 2.14 27.63
N LEU A 8 13.62 2.81 26.79
CA LEU A 8 13.15 3.33 25.51
C LEU A 8 12.89 2.11 24.63
N ALA A 9 11.62 1.74 24.46
CA ALA A 9 11.23 0.68 23.54
C ALA A 9 11.68 1.08 22.12
N THR A 10 12.75 0.46 21.63
CA THR A 10 13.19 0.63 20.23
C THR A 10 12.05 0.16 19.33
N VAL A 11 11.36 1.09 18.70
CA VAL A 11 10.34 0.79 17.69
C VAL A 11 11.06 0.25 16.45
N THR A 12 11.26 -1.07 16.41
CA THR A 12 11.83 -1.83 15.28
C THR A 12 10.83 -2.09 14.15
N ARG A 13 9.61 -1.53 14.25
CA ARG A 13 8.61 -1.68 13.20
C ARG A 13 9.01 -0.79 12.03
N GLN A 14 9.68 -1.36 11.03
CA GLN A 14 9.75 -0.75 9.71
C GLN A 14 8.31 -0.50 9.26
N THR A 15 7.93 0.75 9.14
CA THR A 15 6.64 1.09 8.54
C THR A 15 6.69 0.56 7.11
N PRO A 16 5.78 -0.35 6.73
CA PRO A 16 5.76 -0.82 5.37
C PRO A 16 5.62 0.42 4.48
N ARG A 17 6.55 0.62 3.55
CA ARG A 17 6.55 1.77 2.64
C ARG A 17 6.54 1.21 1.22
N CYS A 18 5.55 1.62 0.45
CA CYS A 18 5.55 1.42 -0.99
C CYS A 18 6.66 2.30 -1.60
N PRO A 19 7.63 1.72 -2.33
CA PRO A 19 8.71 2.51 -2.92
C PRO A 19 8.23 3.46 -4.02
N ILE A 20 7.04 3.23 -4.59
CA ILE A 20 6.47 4.03 -5.69
C ILE A 20 5.50 5.09 -5.15
N PHE A 21 4.54 4.68 -4.33
CA PHE A 21 3.43 5.55 -3.87
C PHE A 21 3.57 6.03 -2.42
N GLY A 22 4.62 5.60 -1.70
CA GLY A 22 4.86 6.05 -0.33
C GLY A 22 4.16 5.21 0.74
N LEU A 23 3.61 5.85 1.77
CA LEU A 23 3.11 5.15 2.96
C LEU A 23 1.73 4.52 2.68
N PRO A 24 1.53 3.22 2.98
CA PRO A 24 0.22 2.60 3.03
C PRO A 24 -0.70 3.40 3.94
N LYS A 25 -1.95 3.55 3.51
CA LYS A 25 -2.91 4.44 4.11
C LYS A 25 -4.27 3.79 4.02
N GLU A 26 -5.04 3.87 5.11
CA GLU A 26 -6.40 3.37 5.14
C GLU A 26 -7.35 4.20 4.27
N LEU A 27 -8.33 3.52 3.66
CA LEU A 27 -9.32 4.15 2.81
C LEU A 27 -10.26 5.00 3.66
N ARG A 28 -10.16 6.34 3.55
CA ARG A 28 -11.06 7.25 4.25
C ARG A 28 -12.38 7.34 3.47
N GLY A 29 -13.45 6.79 4.04
CA GLY A 29 -14.79 6.77 3.43
C GLY A 29 -15.50 8.12 3.30
N THR A 30 -14.82 9.25 3.53
CA THR A 30 -15.36 10.60 3.35
C THR A 30 -15.26 11.11 1.92
N ASN A 31 -14.26 10.64 1.16
CA ASN A 31 -13.99 11.08 -0.21
C ASN A 31 -14.01 9.88 -1.16
N LEU A 32 -14.25 10.14 -2.44
CA LEU A 32 -14.06 9.15 -3.50
C LEU A 32 -12.59 8.75 -3.57
N PRO A 33 -12.29 7.44 -3.49
CA PRO A 33 -10.91 6.99 -3.49
C PRO A 33 -10.31 7.13 -4.88
N THR A 34 -9.09 7.68 -4.94
CA THR A 34 -8.29 7.68 -6.15
C THR A 34 -7.68 6.30 -6.42
N HIS A 35 -7.12 6.08 -7.61
CA HIS A 35 -6.36 4.85 -7.91
C HIS A 35 -5.21 4.62 -6.93
N GLU A 36 -4.55 5.70 -6.50
CA GLU A 36 -3.49 5.66 -5.51
C GLU A 36 -4.03 5.26 -4.12
N ASP A 37 -5.13 5.87 -3.68
CA ASP A 37 -5.76 5.53 -2.38
C ASP A 37 -6.17 4.05 -2.34
N VAL A 38 -6.72 3.52 -3.44
CA VAL A 38 -7.09 2.10 -3.57
C VAL A 38 -5.85 1.20 -3.41
N LEU A 39 -4.74 1.54 -4.06
CA LEU A 39 -3.50 0.76 -3.99
C LEU A 39 -2.84 0.83 -2.61
N LEU A 40 -2.73 2.02 -2.02
CA LEU A 40 -2.12 2.20 -0.70
C LEU A 40 -2.95 1.54 0.41
N SER A 41 -4.27 1.54 0.29
CA SER A 41 -5.17 0.86 1.23
C SER A 41 -5.11 -0.66 1.09
N TYR A 42 -5.11 -1.16 -0.15
CA TYR A 42 -4.90 -2.58 -0.40
C TYR A 42 -3.56 -3.06 0.17
N LEU A 43 -2.49 -2.28 -0.01
CA LEU A 43 -1.18 -2.61 0.54
C LEU A 43 -1.22 -2.62 2.08
N ASP A 44 -1.87 -1.64 2.71
CA ASP A 44 -2.01 -1.58 4.17
C ASP A 44 -2.73 -2.83 4.71
N GLU A 45 -3.84 -3.22 4.10
CA GLU A 45 -4.54 -4.47 4.44
C GLU A 45 -3.65 -5.69 4.22
N ASN A 46 -2.97 -5.77 3.08
CA ASN A 46 -2.06 -6.87 2.80
C ASN A 46 -0.91 -6.92 3.82
N PHE A 47 -0.38 -5.80 4.30
CA PHE A 47 0.68 -5.79 5.33
C PHE A 47 0.15 -6.18 6.70
N LYS A 48 -1.01 -5.66 7.10
CA LYS A 48 -1.71 -6.05 8.35
C LYS A 48 -1.99 -7.55 8.36
N ILE A 49 -2.43 -8.07 7.22
CA ILE A 49 -2.82 -9.46 7.05
C ILE A 49 -1.61 -10.37 6.81
N SER A 50 -0.51 -9.91 6.18
CA SER A 50 0.66 -10.72 5.76
C SER A 50 1.35 -11.56 6.84
N LYS A 51 1.07 -11.31 8.14
CA LYS A 51 1.42 -12.26 9.22
C LYS A 51 0.70 -13.60 9.08
N GLN A 52 -0.44 -13.62 8.39
CA GLN A 52 -1.20 -14.74 7.88
C GLN A 52 -1.11 -14.69 6.34
N LYS A 53 -0.65 -15.76 5.69
CA LYS A 53 -0.58 -15.84 4.22
C LYS A 53 -1.98 -15.91 3.60
N VAL A 54 -2.71 -14.79 3.56
CA VAL A 54 -4.05 -14.70 2.99
C VAL A 54 -3.95 -14.49 1.48
N PRO A 55 -4.78 -15.18 0.68
CA PRO A 55 -4.76 -15.02 -0.77
C PRO A 55 -5.29 -13.65 -1.19
N PHE A 56 -4.79 -13.18 -2.34
CA PHE A 56 -5.21 -11.92 -2.98
C PHE A 56 -6.73 -11.80 -3.08
N SER A 57 -7.43 -12.88 -3.44
CA SER A 57 -8.88 -12.90 -3.63
C SER A 57 -9.62 -12.46 -2.37
N THR A 58 -9.24 -13.01 -1.21
CA THR A 58 -9.89 -12.68 0.06
C THR A 58 -9.70 -11.22 0.45
N ILE A 59 -8.50 -10.67 0.21
CA ILE A 59 -8.23 -9.26 0.46
C ILE A 59 -9.01 -8.38 -0.53
N ALA A 60 -9.02 -8.75 -1.81
CA ALA A 60 -9.74 -8.02 -2.85
C ALA A 60 -11.25 -8.01 -2.62
N ASP A 61 -11.84 -9.10 -2.12
CA ASP A 61 -13.27 -9.20 -1.82
C ASP A 61 -13.66 -8.31 -0.63
N ASN A 62 -12.87 -8.34 0.45
CA ASN A 62 -13.04 -7.44 1.59
C ASN A 62 -12.95 -5.97 1.17
N PHE A 63 -11.93 -5.65 0.36
CA PHE A 63 -11.69 -4.30 -0.10
C PHE A 63 -12.77 -3.83 -1.09
N ALA A 64 -13.26 -4.71 -1.97
CA ALA A 64 -14.35 -4.41 -2.88
C ALA A 64 -15.64 -4.03 -2.15
N THR A 65 -15.90 -4.65 -0.99
CA THR A 65 -17.04 -4.30 -0.13
C THR A 65 -16.92 -2.88 0.43
N GLN A 66 -15.71 -2.46 0.82
CA GLN A 66 -15.45 -1.09 1.32
C GLN A 66 -15.61 -0.04 0.22
N ILE A 67 -15.11 -0.33 -0.99
CA ILE A 67 -15.28 0.55 -2.16
C ILE A 67 -16.76 0.66 -2.51
N ALA A 68 -17.49 -0.46 -2.56
CA ALA A 68 -18.93 -0.46 -2.83
C ALA A 68 -19.69 0.41 -1.83
N THR A 69 -19.37 0.28 -0.53
CA THR A 69 -19.97 1.09 0.53
C THR A 69 -19.67 2.58 0.33
N THR A 70 -18.44 2.92 -0.06
CA THR A 70 -18.05 4.31 -0.34
C THR A 70 -18.82 4.88 -1.54
N TYR A 71 -19.00 4.10 -2.61
CA TYR A 71 -19.75 4.53 -3.79
C TYR A 71 -21.24 4.68 -3.50
N CYS A 72 -21.84 3.78 -2.71
CA CYS A 72 -23.20 3.92 -2.20
C CYS A 72 -23.37 5.24 -1.45
N LYS A 73 -22.45 5.58 -0.52
CA LYS A 73 -22.49 6.83 0.25
C LYS A 73 -22.37 8.07 -0.64
N ALA A 74 -21.56 7.98 -1.69
CA ALA A 74 -21.38 9.05 -2.66
C ALA A 74 -22.52 9.15 -3.70
N SER A 75 -23.59 8.34 -3.57
CA SER A 75 -24.67 8.25 -4.55
C SER A 75 -24.19 7.95 -5.98
N ILE A 76 -23.04 7.29 -6.11
CA ILE A 76 -22.49 6.87 -7.39
C ILE A 76 -23.04 5.48 -7.71
N PRO A 77 -23.52 5.24 -8.95
CA PRO A 77 -23.96 3.91 -9.37
C PRO A 77 -22.88 2.87 -9.06
N VAL A 78 -23.19 1.99 -8.11
CA VAL A 78 -22.24 0.99 -7.65
C VAL A 78 -22.04 -0.03 -8.76
N LEU A 79 -20.83 -0.09 -9.29
CA LEU A 79 -20.43 -1.15 -10.20
C LEU A 79 -20.64 -2.49 -9.49
N SER A 80 -21.09 -3.52 -10.20
CA SER A 80 -21.22 -4.88 -9.65
C SER A 80 -19.96 -5.27 -8.88
N HIS A 81 -20.07 -5.98 -7.75
CA HIS A 81 -18.92 -6.38 -6.93
C HIS A 81 -17.79 -7.00 -7.77
N ALA A 82 -18.12 -7.88 -8.72
CA ALA A 82 -17.17 -8.49 -9.65
C ALA A 82 -16.38 -7.46 -10.49
N ARG A 83 -16.99 -6.33 -10.85
CA ARG A 83 -16.34 -5.25 -11.60
C ARG A 83 -15.38 -4.45 -10.71
N ILE A 84 -15.72 -4.24 -9.44
CA ILE A 84 -14.82 -3.64 -8.45
C ILE A 84 -13.61 -4.54 -8.21
N VAL A 85 -13.81 -5.85 -8.04
CA VAL A 85 -12.70 -6.82 -7.90
C VAL A 85 -11.80 -6.83 -9.15
N LYS A 86 -12.39 -6.81 -10.36
CA LYS A 86 -11.61 -6.69 -11.61
C LYS A 86 -10.79 -5.39 -11.65
N MET A 87 -11.36 -4.28 -11.18
CA MET A 87 -10.68 -2.99 -11.10
C MET A 87 -9.48 -3.05 -10.13
N ILE A 88 -9.68 -3.61 -8.93
CA ILE A 88 -8.60 -3.80 -7.94
C ILE A 88 -7.48 -4.66 -8.54
N LYS A 89 -7.83 -5.76 -9.21
CA LYS A 89 -6.85 -6.62 -9.89
C LYS A 89 -6.05 -5.87 -10.96
N ALA A 90 -6.73 -5.08 -11.80
CA ALA A 90 -6.07 -4.29 -12.84
C ALA A 90 -5.06 -3.29 -12.23
N TYR A 91 -5.41 -2.61 -11.14
CA TYR A 91 -4.49 -1.71 -10.45
C TYR A 91 -3.32 -2.46 -9.83
N HIS A 92 -3.58 -3.61 -9.21
CA HIS A 92 -2.52 -4.46 -8.66
C HIS A 92 -1.54 -4.93 -9.75
N ASP A 93 -2.02 -5.30 -10.94
CA ASP A 93 -1.18 -5.68 -12.07
C ASP A 93 -0.32 -4.51 -12.58
N ILE A 94 -0.89 -3.31 -12.65
CA ILE A 94 -0.15 -2.08 -12.99
C ILE A 94 0.94 -1.83 -11.94
N TYR A 95 0.60 -1.92 -10.66
CA TYR A 95 1.56 -1.76 -9.57
C TYR A 95 2.71 -2.76 -9.67
N ASN A 96 2.42 -4.04 -9.97
CA ASN A 96 3.46 -5.05 -10.13
C ASN A 96 4.38 -4.76 -11.33
N LYS A 97 3.83 -4.24 -12.44
CA LYS A 97 4.64 -3.82 -13.60
C LYS A 97 5.54 -2.62 -13.26
N LEU A 98 5.00 -1.63 -12.54
CA LEU A 98 5.76 -0.47 -12.09
C LEU A 98 6.86 -0.89 -11.11
N THR A 99 6.56 -1.76 -10.15
CA THR A 99 7.54 -2.28 -9.17
C THR A 99 8.66 -3.04 -9.86
N LYS A 100 8.35 -3.89 -10.86
CA LYS A 100 9.36 -4.57 -11.67
C LYS A 100 10.26 -3.59 -12.42
N SER A 101 9.66 -2.56 -13.03
CA SER A 101 10.41 -1.53 -13.77
C SER A 101 11.30 -0.72 -12.83
N TYR A 102 10.78 -0.31 -11.67
CA TYR A 102 11.51 0.36 -10.61
C TYR A 102 12.71 -0.47 -10.16
N ASN A 103 12.51 -1.74 -9.81
CA ASN A 103 13.58 -2.62 -9.33
C ASN A 103 14.66 -2.83 -10.40
N ARG A 104 14.27 -3.04 -11.67
CA ARG A 104 15.20 -3.13 -12.80
C ARG A 104 16.03 -1.87 -12.94
N ASP A 105 15.41 -0.69 -12.79
CA ASP A 105 16.12 0.58 -12.92
C ASP A 105 17.06 0.82 -11.73
N GLN A 106 16.68 0.44 -10.50
CA GLN A 106 17.57 0.47 -9.33
C GLN A 106 18.81 -0.43 -9.46
N GLU A 107 18.74 -1.48 -10.27
CA GLU A 107 19.87 -2.37 -10.51
C GLU A 107 20.95 -1.74 -11.41
N LYS A 108 20.58 -0.73 -12.20
CA LYS A 108 21.50 -0.03 -13.11
C LYS A 108 22.60 0.68 -12.32
N GLN A 109 23.84 0.42 -12.70
CA GLN A 109 25.03 0.91 -11.97
C GLN A 109 25.08 2.44 -11.82
N TRP A 110 24.65 3.21 -12.83
CA TRP A 110 24.70 4.68 -12.78
C TRP A 110 23.78 5.29 -11.71
N LEU A 111 22.65 4.64 -11.38
CA LEU A 111 21.78 5.06 -10.28
C LEU A 111 22.35 4.74 -8.90
N LYS A 112 23.25 3.75 -8.80
CA LYS A 112 23.98 3.45 -7.56
C LYS A 112 25.02 4.53 -7.30
N THR A 113 25.76 4.95 -8.33
CA THR A 113 26.79 5.99 -8.22
C THR A 113 26.23 7.33 -7.73
N GLU A 114 25.04 7.75 -8.17
CA GLU A 114 24.41 8.99 -7.70
C GLU A 114 23.97 8.93 -6.23
N LYS A 115 23.47 7.78 -5.74
CA LYS A 115 23.12 7.62 -4.32
C LYS A 115 24.33 7.71 -3.40
N PHE A 116 25.46 7.12 -3.81
CA PHE A 116 26.73 7.24 -3.09
C PHE A 116 27.23 8.70 -3.01
N VAL A 117 27.01 9.51 -4.05
CA VAL A 117 27.40 10.94 -4.05
C VAL A 117 26.43 11.78 -3.21
N ALA A 118 25.15 11.41 -3.13
CA ALA A 118 24.15 12.10 -2.31
C ALA A 118 24.25 11.78 -0.81
N GLU A 119 24.73 10.58 -0.43
CA GLU A 119 24.97 10.20 0.98
C GLU A 119 26.34 10.67 1.52
N ALA A 120 27.25 11.13 0.64
CA ALA A 120 28.59 11.60 1.01
C ALA A 120 28.69 13.14 1.19
N LYS A 121 27.57 13.86 1.14
CA LYS A 121 27.46 15.31 1.42
C LYS A 121 26.60 15.54 2.66
#